data_AF-A0A9P9DA63-F1
#
_entry.id   AF-A0A9P9DA63-F1
#
_cell.length_a   1.000
_cell.length_b   1.000
_cell.length_c   1.000
_cell.angle_alpha   90.00
_cell.angle_beta   90.00
_cell.angle_gamma   90.00
#
_symmetry.space_group_name_H-M   'P 1'
#
loop_
_entity.id
_entity.type
_entity.pdbx_description
1 polymer ?
#
loop_
_entity_poly.entity_id
_entity_poly.type
_entity_poly.pdbx_seq_one_letter_code
_entity_poly.pdbx_strand_id
1 'polypeptide(L)'
;MLSATAAARGSLASKRASTQLLKSFNGMNACTTGFRPSFAAVQPLVSARRNFSFTPSNPRIHEYFPEKETDKVRKTEAAWPHPVYTYEQMDSVVVAHREAKTTSDKVALIAVKILRWGLDLTTGYKHEKATTLAKTDPAAATEKYGMTEEKYMIRNVFLESVAGVPGMVAGMLRHLHSMRRMQRDNGWIESLLEESYNERMHLLTFLKMSKPGLFMRLWVLGAQGVWFNALFFAYIISPRTVHRFVGYLEEEAVITYTRQIKDIDAGRLPKWQNLEAPQIAIDYWKMPEGRRSMRDLLLYIRADESKHREVNHTFGNLDQKEDPNPYVSEYKDDSKPHPCKDLLHQKPTGWERSDII
;
A
#
# COMPACT_ATOMS: atom_id res chain seq x y z
N MET A 1 3.96 -64.38 18.59
CA MET A 1 2.70 -64.62 17.84
C MET A 1 2.31 -63.32 17.14
N LEU A 2 2.00 -63.43 15.84
CA LEU A 2 1.33 -62.47 14.93
C LEU A 2 2.13 -61.18 14.61
N SER A 3 2.88 -61.07 13.51
CA SER A 3 2.58 -61.14 12.05
C SER A 3 2.42 -59.75 11.43
N ALA A 4 3.41 -59.39 10.62
CA ALA A 4 3.41 -58.27 9.69
C ALA A 4 3.25 -58.80 8.27
N THR A 5 2.48 -58.10 7.43
CA THR A 5 2.39 -58.38 5.99
C THR A 5 2.56 -57.09 5.21
N ALA A 6 3.66 -57.02 4.46
CA ALA A 6 3.91 -56.04 3.42
C ALA A 6 3.30 -56.54 2.09
N ALA A 7 2.85 -55.62 1.24
CA ALA A 7 2.53 -55.89 -0.16
C ALA A 7 3.26 -54.89 -1.05
N ALA A 8 3.96 -55.44 -2.04
CA ALA A 8 4.82 -54.77 -3.02
C ALA A 8 4.10 -54.55 -4.35
N ARG A 9 4.62 -53.61 -5.14
CA ARG A 9 4.72 -53.53 -6.64
C ARG A 9 4.83 -52.04 -6.98
N GLY A 10 5.81 -51.51 -7.70
CA GLY A 10 6.58 -52.04 -8.82
C GLY A 10 6.42 -51.03 -9.97
N SER A 11 7.35 -50.08 -10.08
CA SER A 11 7.43 -49.07 -11.15
C SER A 11 8.23 -49.62 -12.33
N LEU A 12 7.76 -49.42 -13.57
CA LEU A 12 8.56 -49.31 -14.81
C LEU A 12 7.62 -49.19 -16.02
N ALA A 13 7.66 -48.06 -16.75
CA ALA A 13 7.61 -47.99 -18.23
C ALA A 13 7.60 -46.53 -18.69
N SER A 14 8.31 -46.27 -19.78
CA SER A 14 8.71 -44.94 -20.24
C SER A 14 8.31 -44.71 -21.70
N LYS A 15 8.22 -43.42 -22.06
CA LYS A 15 8.53 -42.78 -23.37
C LYS A 15 7.60 -42.97 -24.57
N ARG A 16 7.31 -41.79 -25.16
CA ARG A 16 7.08 -41.43 -26.58
C ARG A 16 5.75 -41.84 -27.23
N ALA A 17 4.98 -40.83 -27.63
CA ALA A 17 4.51 -40.71 -29.00
C ALA A 17 4.16 -39.23 -29.31
N SER A 18 4.86 -38.67 -30.29
CA SER A 18 4.58 -37.41 -30.96
C SER A 18 4.30 -37.73 -32.44
N THR A 19 3.57 -36.82 -33.10
CA THR A 19 3.29 -36.72 -34.55
C THR A 19 2.18 -37.62 -35.14
N GLN A 20 1.11 -36.99 -35.62
CA GLN A 20 0.78 -36.80 -37.05
C GLN A 20 -0.74 -36.68 -37.23
N LEU A 21 -1.21 -35.54 -37.77
CA LEU A 21 -2.47 -35.50 -38.53
C LEU A 21 -2.37 -34.37 -39.56
N LEU A 22 -1.98 -34.76 -40.76
CA LEU A 22 -1.98 -33.96 -41.98
C LEU A 22 -2.67 -34.85 -43.02
N LYS A 23 -3.85 -34.46 -43.51
CA LYS A 23 -4.35 -34.91 -44.80
C LYS A 23 -5.29 -33.87 -45.42
N SER A 24 -4.79 -33.38 -46.55
CA SER A 24 -5.35 -32.40 -47.46
C SER A 24 -6.35 -33.01 -48.45
N PHE A 25 -7.26 -32.14 -48.91
CA PHE A 25 -7.83 -31.98 -50.25
C PHE A 25 -8.35 -33.19 -51.04
N ASN A 26 -9.64 -33.12 -51.41
CA ASN A 26 -10.10 -33.29 -52.79
C ASN A 26 -11.54 -32.78 -52.95
N GLY A 27 -11.82 -32.04 -54.03
CA GLY A 27 -13.18 -31.71 -54.46
C GLY A 27 -13.30 -30.37 -55.20
N MET A 28 -12.82 -30.32 -56.44
CA MET A 28 -13.17 -29.26 -57.39
C MET A 28 -14.59 -29.49 -57.92
N ASN A 29 -15.41 -28.44 -57.96
CA ASN A 29 -16.41 -28.25 -59.02
C ASN A 29 -16.64 -26.75 -59.25
N ALA A 30 -16.65 -26.38 -60.52
CA ALA A 30 -16.59 -25.03 -61.04
C ALA A 30 -17.92 -24.28 -60.95
N CYS A 31 -17.87 -22.96 -60.70
CA CYS A 31 -18.73 -22.00 -61.40
C CYS A 31 -18.14 -20.58 -61.30
N THR A 32 -18.06 -19.94 -62.45
CA THR A 32 -17.57 -18.58 -62.71
C THR A 32 -18.52 -17.51 -62.18
N THR A 33 -18.06 -16.60 -61.33
CA THR A 33 -18.60 -15.22 -61.23
C THR A 33 -17.50 -14.28 -60.74
N GLY A 34 -17.32 -13.16 -61.45
CA GLY A 34 -16.26 -12.19 -61.20
C GLY A 34 -16.46 -11.40 -59.91
N PHE A 35 -15.36 -11.17 -59.18
CA PHE A 35 -15.33 -10.30 -58.01
C PHE A 35 -14.32 -9.17 -58.21
N ARG A 36 -14.82 -7.95 -58.11
CA ARG A 36 -14.05 -6.71 -57.98
C ARG A 36 -13.20 -6.77 -56.69
N PRO A 37 -11.97 -6.22 -56.66
CA PRO A 37 -11.26 -6.05 -55.41
C PRO A 37 -11.86 -4.85 -54.68
N SER A 38 -12.74 -5.13 -53.71
CA SER A 38 -13.08 -4.15 -52.68
C SER A 38 -11.93 -4.07 -51.69
N PHE A 39 -11.20 -2.95 -51.68
CA PHE A 39 -10.27 -2.64 -50.61
C PHE A 39 -11.05 -2.52 -49.29
N ALA A 40 -10.99 -3.56 -48.46
CA ALA A 40 -11.40 -3.47 -47.07
C ALA A 40 -10.33 -2.68 -46.32
N ALA A 41 -10.58 -1.39 -46.09
CA ALA A 41 -9.81 -0.61 -45.13
C ALA A 41 -10.03 -1.23 -43.74
N VAL A 42 -9.06 -2.02 -43.29
CA VAL A 42 -9.00 -2.49 -41.90
C VAL A 42 -8.69 -1.26 -41.04
N GLN A 43 -9.72 -0.66 -40.48
CA GLN A 43 -9.53 0.29 -39.38
C GLN A 43 -8.84 -0.47 -38.23
N PRO A 44 -7.73 0.04 -37.68
CA PRO A 44 -7.14 -0.57 -36.50
C PRO A 44 -8.16 -0.39 -35.37
N LEU A 45 -8.70 -1.51 -34.91
CA LEU A 45 -9.51 -1.58 -33.71
C LEU A 45 -8.61 -1.07 -32.58
N VAL A 46 -8.81 0.19 -32.17
CA VAL A 46 -8.14 0.79 -31.04
C VAL A 46 -8.42 -0.12 -29.85
N SER A 47 -7.39 -0.85 -29.42
CA SER A 47 -7.44 -1.72 -28.26
C SER A 47 -7.79 -0.84 -27.06
N ALA A 48 -9.06 -0.84 -26.68
CA ALA A 48 -9.51 -0.26 -25.43
C ALA A 48 -8.81 -1.02 -24.30
N ARG A 49 -7.75 -0.43 -23.77
CA ARG A 49 -7.07 -0.92 -22.57
C ARG A 49 -8.11 -1.03 -21.47
N ARG A 50 -8.27 -2.22 -20.91
CA ARG A 50 -9.13 -2.47 -19.75
C ARG A 50 -8.64 -1.60 -18.59
N ASN A 51 -9.42 -0.58 -18.25
CA ASN A 51 -9.25 0.14 -16.99
C ASN A 51 -9.65 -0.78 -15.84
N PHE A 52 -8.86 -0.81 -14.77
CA PHE A 52 -9.03 -1.65 -13.58
C PHE A 52 -10.21 -1.28 -12.69
N SER A 53 -11.29 -0.74 -13.25
CA SER A 53 -12.42 -0.24 -12.49
C SER A 53 -13.67 -0.14 -13.36
N PHE A 54 -14.73 -0.84 -12.95
CA PHE A 54 -16.10 -0.61 -13.42
C PHE A 54 -16.83 0.41 -12.53
N THR A 55 -16.09 1.27 -11.82
CA THR A 55 -16.70 2.27 -10.93
C THR A 55 -17.32 3.36 -11.80
N PRO A 56 -18.63 3.64 -11.66
CA PRO A 56 -19.25 4.76 -12.36
C PRO A 56 -18.59 6.07 -11.90
N SER A 57 -18.12 6.88 -12.85
CA SER A 57 -17.63 8.23 -12.59
C SER A 57 -18.83 9.15 -12.27
N ASN A 58 -19.42 9.01 -11.08
CA ASN A 58 -20.51 9.87 -10.66
C ASN A 58 -19.94 11.13 -9.98
N PRO A 59 -20.16 12.34 -10.52
CA PRO A 59 -19.64 13.59 -9.96
C PRO A 59 -20.27 14.01 -8.63
N ARG A 60 -21.31 13.31 -8.14
CA ARG A 60 -21.93 13.57 -6.84
C ARG A 60 -21.60 12.46 -5.87
N ILE A 61 -20.46 12.61 -5.18
CA ILE A 61 -20.12 11.75 -4.05
C ILE A 61 -20.93 12.25 -2.86
N HIS A 62 -22.16 11.75 -2.73
CA HIS A 62 -22.85 11.78 -1.45
C HIS A 62 -22.05 10.91 -0.48
N GLU A 63 -21.74 11.48 0.68
CA GLU A 63 -20.93 10.87 1.73
C GLU A 63 -21.16 9.36 1.85
N TYR A 64 -20.16 8.55 1.50
CA TYR A 64 -20.37 7.12 1.24
C TYR A 64 -20.82 6.33 2.49
N PHE A 65 -20.45 6.82 3.66
CA PHE A 65 -20.91 6.32 4.95
C PHE A 65 -21.39 7.52 5.78
N PRO A 66 -22.66 7.95 5.66
CA PRO A 66 -23.17 9.04 6.49
C PRO A 66 -23.09 8.64 7.96
N GLU A 67 -22.75 9.59 8.83
CA GLU A 67 -22.80 9.35 10.27
C GLU A 67 -24.24 9.04 10.66
N LYS A 68 -24.45 7.87 11.28
CA LYS A 68 -25.77 7.50 11.78
C LYS A 68 -25.94 8.16 13.14
N GLU A 69 -26.48 9.37 13.15
CA GLU A 69 -26.93 10.01 14.39
C GLU A 69 -27.95 9.10 15.08
N THR A 70 -27.74 8.87 16.37
CA THR A 70 -28.70 8.14 17.19
C THR A 70 -29.22 9.09 18.26
N ASP A 71 -30.44 8.85 18.73
CA ASP A 71 -31.09 9.71 19.74
C ASP A 71 -30.25 9.90 21.03
N LYS A 72 -29.28 9.02 21.29
CA LYS A 72 -28.45 9.01 22.51
C LYS A 72 -26.96 9.21 22.27
N VAL A 73 -26.46 8.96 21.06
CA VAL A 73 -25.02 9.05 20.75
C VAL A 73 -24.83 10.06 19.62
N ARG A 74 -24.19 11.17 19.98
CA ARG A 74 -23.89 12.28 19.07
C ARG A 74 -22.61 12.06 18.27
N LYS A 75 -21.54 11.59 18.92
CA LYS A 75 -20.22 11.40 18.31
C LYS A 75 -19.44 10.29 19.02
N THR A 76 -18.69 9.51 18.25
CA THR A 76 -17.73 8.54 18.77
C THR A 76 -16.33 9.07 18.49
N GLU A 77 -15.58 9.38 19.55
CA GLU A 77 -14.20 9.84 19.41
C GLU A 77 -13.27 8.73 18.88
N ALA A 78 -12.17 9.14 18.27
CA ALA A 78 -11.14 8.22 17.82
C ALA A 78 -10.53 7.48 19.01
N ALA A 79 -10.31 6.16 18.86
CA ALA A 79 -9.72 5.34 19.92
C ALA A 79 -8.27 5.76 20.22
N TRP A 80 -7.54 6.17 19.17
CA TRP A 80 -6.22 6.79 19.28
C TRP A 80 -6.29 8.21 18.73
N PRO A 81 -6.11 9.24 19.57
CA PRO A 81 -6.06 10.62 19.11
C PRO A 81 -4.80 10.84 18.26
N HIS A 82 -4.94 11.58 17.16
CA HIS A 82 -3.81 11.89 16.28
C HIS A 82 -2.88 12.94 16.92
N PRO A 83 -1.55 12.77 16.86
CA PRO A 83 -0.60 13.77 17.32
C PRO A 83 -0.63 15.01 16.42
N VAL A 84 -0.83 16.20 17.00
CA VAL A 84 -0.94 17.43 16.21
C VAL A 84 0.41 17.79 15.58
N TYR A 85 0.45 17.83 14.24
CA TYR A 85 1.61 18.30 13.49
C TYR A 85 1.47 19.77 13.11
N THR A 86 2.57 20.51 13.24
CA THR A 86 2.70 21.84 12.63
C THR A 86 2.90 21.72 11.13
N TYR A 87 2.61 22.80 10.39
CA TYR A 87 2.84 22.80 8.95
C TYR A 87 4.31 22.71 8.59
N GLU A 88 5.13 23.37 9.39
CA GLU A 88 6.57 23.42 9.25
C GLU A 88 7.14 21.99 9.40
N GLN A 89 6.63 21.23 10.38
CA GLN A 89 6.97 19.81 10.52
C GLN A 89 6.52 18.99 9.30
N MET A 90 5.27 19.13 8.87
CA MET A 90 4.76 18.36 7.71
C MET A 90 5.50 18.69 6.41
N ASP A 91 5.89 19.96 6.21
CA ASP A 91 6.63 20.40 5.01
C ASP A 91 8.09 19.93 5.05
N SER A 92 8.69 19.80 6.24
CA SER A 92 10.04 19.28 6.43
C SER A 92 10.19 17.79 6.11
N VAL A 93 9.09 17.05 5.90
CA VAL A 93 9.11 15.62 5.58
C VAL A 93 9.81 15.39 4.23
N VAL A 94 10.90 14.62 4.28
CA VAL A 94 11.70 14.27 3.10
C VAL A 94 11.50 12.82 2.65
N VAL A 95 11.66 12.62 1.34
CA VAL A 95 11.93 11.29 0.77
C VAL A 95 13.33 10.89 1.18
N ALA A 96 13.45 9.76 1.87
CA ALA A 96 14.70 9.18 2.33
C ALA A 96 14.69 7.68 2.10
N HIS A 97 15.87 7.08 2.01
CA HIS A 97 16.06 5.65 1.82
C HIS A 97 17.02 5.11 2.87
N ARG A 98 16.64 4.03 3.56
CA ARG A 98 17.57 3.29 4.41
C ARG A 98 18.37 2.28 3.58
N GLU A 99 19.68 2.29 3.74
CA GLU A 99 20.55 1.31 3.08
C GLU A 99 20.31 -0.11 3.62
N ALA A 100 20.18 -1.09 2.72
CA ALA A 100 20.00 -2.51 3.07
C ALA A 100 21.33 -3.19 3.46
N LYS A 101 21.68 -3.11 4.75
CA LYS A 101 22.94 -3.63 5.29
C LYS A 101 22.87 -5.12 5.64
N THR A 102 21.85 -5.52 6.39
CA THR A 102 21.69 -6.90 6.89
C THR A 102 21.00 -7.81 5.87
N THR A 103 21.05 -9.12 6.10
CA THR A 103 20.32 -10.10 5.29
C THR A 103 18.81 -9.87 5.36
N SER A 104 18.27 -9.58 6.55
CA SER A 104 16.88 -9.17 6.73
C SER A 104 16.54 -7.94 5.89
N ASP A 105 17.41 -6.94 5.85
CA ASP A 105 17.17 -5.73 5.05
C ASP A 105 17.13 -6.02 3.56
N LYS A 106 18.05 -6.85 3.08
CA LYS A 106 18.11 -7.24 1.67
C LYS A 106 16.86 -8.03 1.26
N VAL A 107 16.45 -8.99 2.09
CA VAL A 107 15.23 -9.78 1.84
C VAL A 107 13.99 -8.89 1.83
N ALA A 108 13.85 -8.00 2.82
CA ALA A 108 12.75 -7.04 2.90
C ALA A 108 12.69 -6.13 1.67
N LEU A 109 13.83 -5.53 1.28
CA LEU A 109 13.90 -4.64 0.13
C LEU A 109 13.59 -5.36 -1.19
N ILE A 110 14.07 -6.59 -1.36
CA ILE A 110 13.74 -7.42 -2.53
C ILE A 110 12.23 -7.70 -2.57
N ALA A 111 11.62 -8.04 -1.44
CA ALA A 111 10.18 -8.27 -1.36
C ALA A 111 9.37 -7.02 -1.76
N VAL A 112 9.73 -5.83 -1.26
CA VAL A 112 9.09 -4.56 -1.68
C VAL A 112 9.25 -4.33 -3.17
N LYS A 113 10.45 -4.54 -3.73
CA LYS A 113 10.69 -4.38 -5.17
C LYS A 113 9.84 -5.34 -6.02
N ILE A 114 9.69 -6.60 -5.59
CA ILE A 114 8.85 -7.59 -6.27
C ILE A 114 7.38 -7.18 -6.20
N LEU A 115 6.88 -6.76 -5.04
CA LEU A 115 5.50 -6.31 -4.88
C LEU A 115 5.21 -5.05 -5.70
N ARG A 116 6.13 -4.08 -5.67
CA ARG A 116 6.03 -2.87 -6.49
C ARG A 116 5.98 -3.23 -7.98
N TRP A 117 6.90 -4.08 -8.44
CA TRP A 117 6.90 -4.54 -9.83
C TRP A 117 5.60 -5.26 -10.21
N GLY A 118 5.09 -6.14 -9.34
CA GLY A 118 3.83 -6.86 -9.57
C GLY A 118 2.63 -5.91 -9.62
N LEU A 119 2.57 -4.93 -8.72
CA LEU A 119 1.53 -3.91 -8.71
C LEU A 119 1.59 -3.02 -9.96
N ASP A 120 2.79 -2.59 -10.35
CA ASP A 120 2.98 -1.76 -11.54
C ASP A 120 2.62 -2.52 -12.83
N LEU A 121 2.98 -3.80 -12.90
CA LEU A 121 2.61 -4.69 -13.99
C LEU A 121 1.09 -4.86 -14.09
N THR A 122 0.43 -5.16 -12.96
CA THR A 122 -1.02 -5.41 -12.92
C THR A 122 -1.80 -4.14 -13.22
N THR A 123 -1.45 -3.02 -12.59
CA THR A 123 -2.13 -1.73 -12.80
C THR A 123 -1.79 -1.06 -14.14
N GLY A 124 -0.78 -1.57 -14.85
CA GLY A 124 -0.25 -0.97 -16.07
C GLY A 124 0.49 0.35 -15.81
N TYR A 125 0.85 0.64 -14.56
CA TYR A 125 1.59 1.82 -14.17
C TYR A 125 3.03 1.74 -14.69
N LYS A 126 3.49 2.81 -15.35
CA LYS A 126 4.76 2.82 -16.11
C LYS A 126 5.62 3.99 -15.67
N HIS A 127 5.99 4.02 -14.38
CA HIS A 127 6.73 5.12 -13.79
C HIS A 127 8.06 5.40 -14.50
N GLU A 128 8.90 4.38 -14.69
CA GLU A 128 10.23 4.55 -15.33
C GLU A 128 10.15 5.09 -16.76
N LYS A 129 9.12 4.67 -17.50
CA LYS A 129 8.88 5.16 -18.87
C LYS A 129 8.37 6.59 -18.85
N ALA A 130 7.53 6.94 -17.87
CA ALA A 130 7.08 8.31 -17.65
C ALA A 130 8.26 9.23 -17.33
N THR A 131 9.13 8.84 -16.40
CA THR A 131 10.28 9.64 -15.99
C THR A 131 11.33 9.77 -17.10
N THR A 132 11.57 8.70 -17.86
CA THR A 132 12.51 8.75 -18.99
C THR A 132 11.99 9.65 -20.10
N LEU A 133 10.71 9.50 -20.46
CA LEU A 133 10.09 10.36 -21.47
C LEU A 133 10.00 11.81 -21.01
N ALA A 134 9.77 12.07 -19.72
CA ALA A 134 9.69 13.42 -19.18
C ALA A 134 11.02 14.18 -19.27
N LYS A 135 12.16 13.49 -19.31
CA LYS A 135 13.47 14.12 -19.54
C LYS A 135 13.62 14.67 -20.96
N THR A 136 12.95 14.07 -21.94
CA THR A 136 13.07 14.44 -23.36
C THR A 136 11.87 15.26 -23.84
N ASP A 137 10.67 14.91 -23.39
CA ASP A 137 9.40 15.55 -23.74
C ASP A 137 8.42 15.45 -22.55
N PRO A 138 8.41 16.48 -21.68
CA PRO A 138 7.52 16.55 -20.53
C PRO A 138 6.03 16.51 -20.89
N ALA A 139 5.65 17.08 -22.04
CA ALA A 139 4.26 17.15 -22.49
C ALA A 139 3.76 15.77 -22.92
N ALA A 140 4.52 15.08 -23.78
CA ALA A 140 4.19 13.72 -24.21
C ALA A 140 4.23 12.70 -23.05
N ALA A 141 5.12 12.90 -22.07
CA ALA A 141 5.15 12.07 -20.86
C ALA A 141 3.87 12.22 -20.03
N THR A 142 3.39 13.44 -19.87
CA THR A 142 2.17 13.75 -19.13
C THR A 142 0.94 13.22 -19.86
N GLU A 143 0.86 13.40 -21.18
CA GLU A 143 -0.24 12.88 -21.99
C GLU A 143 -0.32 11.34 -21.93
N LYS A 144 0.83 10.66 -22.04
CA LYS A 144 0.88 9.20 -22.17
C LYS A 144 0.87 8.45 -20.84
N TYR A 145 1.48 9.03 -19.80
CA TYR A 145 1.70 8.38 -18.50
C TYR A 145 1.27 9.22 -17.30
N GLY A 146 0.57 10.33 -17.54
CA GLY A 146 0.01 11.17 -16.50
C GLY A 146 -0.87 10.39 -15.54
N MET A 147 -0.68 10.69 -14.26
CA MET A 147 -1.57 10.23 -13.22
C MET A 147 -2.74 11.20 -13.13
N THR A 148 -3.95 10.66 -13.12
CA THR A 148 -5.17 11.42 -12.88
C THR A 148 -5.61 11.18 -11.45
N GLU A 149 -6.51 12.03 -10.97
CA GLU A 149 -7.13 11.96 -9.65
C GLU A 149 -7.78 10.58 -9.42
N GLU A 150 -8.45 10.01 -10.43
CA GLU A 150 -9.08 8.70 -10.31
C GLU A 150 -8.04 7.58 -10.19
N LYS A 151 -6.92 7.67 -10.93
CA LYS A 151 -5.85 6.67 -10.84
C LYS A 151 -5.18 6.70 -9.47
N TYR A 152 -4.92 7.90 -8.94
CA TYR A 152 -4.41 8.06 -7.58
C TYR A 152 -5.40 7.53 -6.56
N MET A 153 -6.67 7.89 -6.67
CA MET A 153 -7.70 7.47 -5.73
C MET A 153 -7.88 5.95 -5.71
N ILE A 154 -7.88 5.28 -6.87
CA ILE A 154 -7.93 3.81 -6.95
C ILE A 154 -6.70 3.20 -6.27
N ARG A 155 -5.52 3.75 -6.52
CA ARG A 155 -4.27 3.27 -5.92
C ARG A 155 -4.27 3.44 -4.40
N ASN A 156 -4.60 4.63 -3.91
CA ASN A 156 -4.64 4.93 -2.48
C ASN A 156 -5.67 4.02 -1.79
N VAL A 157 -6.92 3.94 -2.27
CA VAL A 157 -7.94 3.05 -1.68
C VAL A 157 -7.49 1.59 -1.66
N PHE A 158 -6.77 1.11 -2.69
CA PHE A 158 -6.23 -0.25 -2.68
C PHE A 158 -5.12 -0.42 -1.64
N LEU A 159 -4.12 0.45 -1.66
CA LEU A 159 -2.93 0.33 -0.82
C LEU A 159 -3.28 0.53 0.66
N GLU A 160 -4.10 1.53 0.99
CA GLU A 160 -4.56 1.75 2.37
C GLU A 160 -5.40 0.58 2.91
N SER A 161 -6.07 -0.17 2.03
CA SER A 161 -6.81 -1.37 2.44
C SER A 161 -5.93 -2.55 2.87
N VAL A 162 -4.65 -2.53 2.50
CA VAL A 162 -3.67 -3.55 2.89
C VAL A 162 -2.59 -3.01 3.83
N ALA A 163 -2.39 -1.70 3.89
CA ALA A 163 -1.42 -1.03 4.77
C ALA A 163 -1.79 -1.14 6.25
N GLY A 164 -3.08 -1.17 6.60
CA GLY A 164 -3.53 -1.40 7.99
C GLY A 164 -3.42 -2.84 8.51
N VAL A 165 -2.83 -3.78 7.76
CA VAL A 165 -2.74 -5.20 8.13
C VAL A 165 -1.46 -5.56 8.92
N PRO A 166 -0.24 -5.10 8.56
CA PRO A 166 1.00 -5.48 9.24
C PRO A 166 1.01 -5.15 10.73
N GLY A 167 0.68 -3.91 11.12
CA GLY A 167 0.64 -3.52 12.53
C GLY A 167 -0.38 -4.33 13.34
N MET A 168 -1.55 -4.65 12.76
CA MET A 168 -2.59 -5.45 13.39
C MET A 168 -2.10 -6.89 13.63
N VAL A 169 -1.46 -7.51 12.65
CA VAL A 169 -0.88 -8.85 12.78
C VAL A 169 0.25 -8.87 13.81
N ALA A 170 1.16 -7.89 13.75
CA ALA A 170 2.27 -7.77 14.68
C ALA A 170 1.79 -7.56 16.11
N GLY A 171 0.89 -6.59 16.32
CA GLY A 171 0.26 -6.28 17.61
C GLY A 171 -0.50 -7.48 18.18
N MET A 172 -1.29 -8.19 17.36
CA MET A 172 -1.97 -9.42 17.77
C MET A 172 -0.99 -10.51 18.20
N LEU A 173 0.06 -10.78 17.42
CA LEU A 173 1.04 -11.82 17.73
C LEU A 173 1.84 -11.52 19.00
N ARG A 174 2.21 -10.25 19.20
CA ARG A 174 2.86 -9.76 20.43
C ARG A 174 1.92 -9.81 21.63
N HIS A 175 0.66 -9.43 21.46
CA HIS A 175 -0.37 -9.55 22.50
C HIS A 175 -0.52 -10.99 22.99
N LEU A 176 -0.70 -11.93 22.06
CA LEU A 176 -0.73 -13.36 22.39
C LEU A 176 0.59 -13.84 23.02
N HIS A 177 1.73 -13.22 22.71
CA HIS A 177 3.05 -13.59 23.25
C HIS A 177 3.20 -13.18 24.70
N SER A 178 2.86 -11.92 24.99
CA SER A 178 2.78 -11.37 26.34
C SER A 178 1.88 -12.23 27.23
N MET A 179 0.67 -12.56 26.76
CA MET A 179 -0.27 -13.40 27.52
C MET A 179 0.26 -14.82 27.76
N ARG A 180 0.71 -15.54 26.73
CA ARG A 180 1.16 -16.94 26.92
C ARG A 180 2.43 -17.08 27.77
N ARG A 181 3.20 -16.00 27.91
CA ARG A 181 4.42 -15.97 28.75
C ARG A 181 4.23 -15.26 30.08
N MET A 182 3.07 -14.64 30.31
CA MET A 182 2.79 -13.79 31.48
C MET A 182 3.84 -12.68 31.67
N GLN A 183 4.26 -12.05 30.57
CA GLN A 183 5.30 -11.02 30.54
C GLN A 183 4.75 -9.68 30.04
N ARG A 184 5.35 -8.57 30.48
CA ARG A 184 5.07 -7.24 29.93
C ARG A 184 5.56 -7.16 28.48
N ASP A 185 4.87 -6.38 27.66
CA ASP A 185 5.24 -6.14 26.26
C ASP A 185 6.12 -4.88 26.07
N ASN A 186 6.15 -3.99 27.05
CA ASN A 186 6.93 -2.74 27.05
C ASN A 186 6.52 -1.76 25.92
N GLY A 187 5.22 -1.68 25.62
CA GLY A 187 4.63 -0.59 24.82
C GLY A 187 4.59 -0.82 23.31
N TRP A 188 4.98 -1.99 22.81
CA TRP A 188 5.01 -2.29 21.38
C TRP A 188 3.60 -2.55 20.81
N ILE A 189 2.75 -3.30 21.51
CA ILE A 189 1.40 -3.67 21.06
C ILE A 189 0.59 -2.42 20.75
N GLU A 190 0.60 -1.43 21.65
CA GLU A 190 -0.21 -0.22 21.49
C GLU A 190 0.20 0.56 20.24
N SER A 191 1.49 0.82 20.03
CA SER A 191 1.95 1.53 18.83
C SER A 191 1.64 0.80 17.53
N LEU A 192 1.72 -0.53 17.52
CA LEU A 192 1.39 -1.33 16.32
C LEU A 192 -0.11 -1.31 15.99
N LEU A 193 -0.96 -1.30 17.01
CA LEU A 193 -2.40 -1.16 16.84
C LEU A 193 -2.80 0.27 16.45
N GLU A 194 -2.11 1.27 17.01
CA GLU A 194 -2.26 2.69 16.68
C GLU A 194 -1.89 2.97 15.22
N GLU A 195 -0.77 2.43 14.74
CA GLU A 195 -0.36 2.48 13.33
C GLU A 195 -1.46 1.89 12.42
N SER A 196 -1.94 0.67 12.72
CA SER A 196 -3.02 0.06 11.92
C SER A 196 -4.35 0.81 11.99
N TYR A 197 -4.62 1.50 13.10
CA TYR A 197 -5.77 2.39 13.21
C TYR A 197 -5.59 3.63 12.30
N ASN A 198 -4.40 4.23 12.29
CA ASN A 198 -4.08 5.39 11.46
C ASN A 198 -4.21 5.07 9.97
N GLU A 199 -3.63 3.97 9.50
CA GLU A 199 -3.78 3.46 8.11
C GLU A 199 -5.26 3.28 7.72
N ARG A 200 -6.07 2.76 8.65
CA ARG A 200 -7.53 2.64 8.42
C ARG A 200 -8.20 4.01 8.31
N MET A 201 -7.74 5.03 9.03
CA MET A 201 -8.26 6.39 8.89
C MET A 201 -7.92 7.01 7.53
N HIS A 202 -6.76 6.68 6.95
CA HIS A 202 -6.43 7.06 5.57
C HIS A 202 -7.41 6.43 4.59
N LEU A 203 -7.63 5.11 4.69
CA LEU A 203 -8.60 4.39 3.86
C LEU A 203 -10.01 5.01 3.96
N LEU A 204 -10.51 5.19 5.18
CA LEU A 204 -11.86 5.73 5.41
C LEU A 204 -12.01 7.15 4.86
N THR A 205 -10.95 7.95 4.96
CA THR A 205 -10.88 9.29 4.37
C THR A 205 -10.99 9.22 2.85
N PHE A 206 -10.22 8.38 2.18
CA PHE A 206 -10.32 8.21 0.72
C PHE A 206 -11.68 7.64 0.28
N LEU A 207 -12.29 6.76 1.08
CA LEU A 207 -13.62 6.22 0.79
C LEU A 207 -14.75 7.26 0.90
N LYS A 208 -14.55 8.38 1.60
CA LYS A 208 -15.48 9.52 1.57
C LYS A 208 -15.44 10.27 0.24
N MET A 209 -14.34 10.17 -0.49
CA MET A 209 -14.10 10.81 -1.79
C MET A 209 -14.12 9.82 -2.95
N SER A 210 -14.40 8.54 -2.70
CA SER A 210 -14.40 7.51 -3.74
C SER A 210 -15.21 6.29 -3.32
N LYS A 211 -16.10 5.85 -4.19
CA LYS A 211 -16.91 4.65 -3.96
C LYS A 211 -16.34 3.48 -4.76
N PRO A 212 -15.62 2.52 -4.14
CA PRO A 212 -15.08 1.38 -4.88
C PRO A 212 -16.21 0.47 -5.40
N GLY A 213 -16.13 0.10 -6.67
CA GLY A 213 -17.03 -0.89 -7.28
C GLY A 213 -16.86 -2.31 -6.72
N LEU A 214 -17.77 -3.21 -7.07
CA LEU A 214 -17.77 -4.61 -6.58
C LEU A 214 -16.46 -5.34 -6.88
N PHE A 215 -15.90 -5.12 -8.08
CA PHE A 215 -14.64 -5.73 -8.48
C PHE A 215 -13.49 -5.36 -7.53
N MET A 216 -13.33 -4.07 -7.25
CA MET A 216 -12.33 -3.57 -6.30
C MET A 216 -12.51 -4.20 -4.92
N ARG A 217 -13.75 -4.27 -4.42
CA ARG A 217 -14.05 -4.86 -3.10
C ARG A 217 -13.70 -6.35 -3.03
N LEU A 218 -13.96 -7.11 -4.09
CA LEU A 218 -13.56 -8.53 -4.18
C LEU A 218 -12.03 -8.69 -4.23
N TRP A 219 -11.34 -7.80 -4.96
CA TRP A 219 -9.88 -7.80 -5.00
C TRP A 219 -9.26 -7.46 -3.64
N VAL A 220 -9.79 -6.46 -2.94
CA VAL A 220 -9.36 -6.14 -1.57
C VAL A 220 -9.55 -7.33 -0.65
N LEU A 221 -10.70 -8.01 -0.70
CA LEU A 221 -10.96 -9.22 0.10
C LEU A 221 -9.94 -10.34 -0.21
N GLY A 222 -9.70 -10.61 -1.49
CA GLY A 222 -8.71 -11.61 -1.89
C GLY A 222 -7.29 -11.24 -1.48
N ALA A 223 -6.91 -9.97 -1.66
CA ALA A 223 -5.62 -9.43 -1.27
C ALA A 223 -5.41 -9.56 0.24
N GLN A 224 -6.37 -9.12 1.05
CA GLN A 224 -6.31 -9.25 2.51
C GLN A 224 -6.20 -10.71 2.96
N GLY A 225 -6.93 -11.64 2.32
CA GLY A 225 -6.84 -13.06 2.62
C GLY A 225 -5.43 -13.63 2.42
N VAL A 226 -4.75 -13.27 1.33
CA VAL A 226 -3.35 -13.69 1.09
C VAL A 226 -2.38 -12.93 1.99
N TRP A 227 -2.57 -11.62 2.09
CA TRP A 227 -1.65 -10.68 2.74
C TRP A 227 -1.56 -10.90 4.25
N PHE A 228 -2.71 -11.06 4.91
CA PHE A 228 -2.79 -11.38 6.33
C PHE A 228 -2.01 -12.66 6.66
N ASN A 229 -2.27 -13.74 5.92
CA ASN A 229 -1.62 -15.03 6.16
C ASN A 229 -0.11 -14.96 5.90
N ALA A 230 0.31 -14.30 4.81
CA ALA A 230 1.72 -14.12 4.50
C ALA A 230 2.46 -13.37 5.61
N LEU A 231 1.91 -12.25 6.09
CA LEU A 231 2.49 -11.47 7.19
C LEU A 231 2.46 -12.21 8.52
N PHE A 232 1.40 -12.97 8.80
CA PHE A 232 1.29 -13.79 10.00
C PHE A 232 2.45 -14.79 10.09
N PHE A 233 2.68 -15.58 9.04
CA PHE A 233 3.80 -16.53 9.02
C PHE A 233 5.15 -15.82 8.98
N ALA A 234 5.30 -14.74 8.20
CA ALA A 234 6.54 -13.98 8.13
C ALA A 234 6.93 -13.38 9.49
N TYR A 235 5.97 -12.87 10.26
CA TYR A 235 6.24 -12.28 11.58
C TYR A 235 6.60 -13.34 12.62
N ILE A 236 6.01 -14.54 12.55
CA ILE A 236 6.44 -15.68 13.39
C ILE A 236 7.90 -16.06 13.10
N ILE A 237 8.32 -16.02 11.83
CA ILE A 237 9.66 -16.42 11.40
C ILE A 237 10.70 -15.33 11.71
N SER A 238 10.43 -14.09 11.32
CA SER A 238 11.36 -12.97 11.47
C SER A 238 10.62 -11.63 11.62
N PRO A 239 10.29 -11.23 12.86
CA PRO A 239 9.70 -9.92 13.15
C PRO A 239 10.55 -8.77 12.62
N ARG A 240 11.88 -8.88 12.75
CA ARG A 240 12.86 -7.91 12.23
C ARG A 240 12.69 -7.68 10.73
N THR A 241 12.56 -8.76 9.96
CA THR A 241 12.38 -8.66 8.50
C THR A 241 11.04 -8.01 8.17
N VAL A 242 9.96 -8.31 8.91
CA VAL A 242 8.65 -7.69 8.68
C VAL A 242 8.67 -6.20 8.96
N HIS A 243 9.23 -5.75 10.09
CA HIS A 243 9.35 -4.31 10.36
C HIS A 243 10.19 -3.60 9.30
N ARG A 244 11.31 -4.20 8.88
CA ARG A 244 12.09 -3.61 7.79
C ARG A 244 11.33 -3.55 6.47
N PHE A 245 10.54 -4.58 6.18
CA PHE A 245 9.69 -4.65 5.02
C PHE A 245 8.63 -3.52 5.03
N VAL A 246 7.95 -3.32 6.16
CA VAL A 246 7.00 -2.21 6.33
C VAL A 246 7.72 -0.87 6.19
N GLY A 247 8.87 -0.68 6.84
CA GLY A 247 9.66 0.56 6.70
C GLY A 247 10.00 0.91 5.24
N TYR A 248 10.29 -0.09 4.39
CA TYR A 248 10.48 0.13 2.95
C TYR A 248 9.17 0.36 2.18
N LEU A 249 8.04 -0.19 2.61
CA LEU A 249 6.73 0.18 2.04
C LEU A 249 6.43 1.66 2.31
N GLU A 250 6.72 2.14 3.51
CA GLU A 250 6.41 3.53 3.87
C GLU A 250 7.37 4.53 3.21
N GLU A 251 8.59 4.11 2.87
CA GLU A 251 9.43 4.89 1.94
C GLU A 251 8.73 5.11 0.59
N GLU A 252 8.08 4.08 0.05
CA GLU A 252 7.32 4.15 -1.20
C GLU A 252 6.02 4.96 -1.06
N ALA A 253 5.39 4.91 0.10
CA ALA A 253 4.22 5.73 0.43
C ALA A 253 4.59 7.22 0.47
N VAL A 254 5.67 7.59 1.18
CA VAL A 254 6.18 8.97 1.23
C VAL A 254 6.54 9.49 -0.17
N ILE A 255 7.16 8.66 -1.02
CA ILE A 255 7.43 9.01 -2.43
C ILE A 255 6.12 9.27 -3.18
N THR A 256 5.15 8.38 -3.02
CA THR A 256 3.86 8.45 -3.73
C THR A 256 3.07 9.71 -3.35
N TYR A 257 2.96 10.02 -2.05
CA TYR A 257 2.24 11.21 -1.58
C TYR A 257 2.99 12.50 -1.89
N THR A 258 4.32 12.52 -1.81
CA THR A 258 5.13 13.66 -2.27
C THR A 258 4.86 13.97 -3.74
N ARG A 259 4.71 12.93 -4.58
CA ARG A 259 4.37 13.12 -5.98
C ARG A 259 2.96 13.66 -6.17
N GLN A 260 1.97 13.14 -5.44
CA GLN A 260 0.60 13.65 -5.51
C GLN A 260 0.54 15.15 -5.18
N ILE A 261 1.21 15.58 -4.11
CA ILE A 261 1.31 16.99 -3.72
C ILE A 261 1.94 17.83 -4.86
N LYS A 262 3.06 17.35 -5.43
CA LYS A 262 3.71 18.03 -6.57
C LYS A 262 2.83 18.10 -7.82
N ASP A 263 1.97 17.11 -8.05
CA ASP A 263 1.02 17.08 -9.16
C ASP A 263 -0.15 18.07 -8.91
N ILE A 264 -0.61 18.23 -7.67
CA ILE A 264 -1.57 19.29 -7.28
C ILE A 264 -0.94 20.68 -7.50
N ASP A 265 0.26 20.90 -6.97
CA ASP A 265 0.95 22.20 -7.00
C ASP A 265 1.26 22.67 -8.43
N ALA A 266 1.52 21.72 -9.33
CA ALA A 266 1.72 22.00 -10.74
C ALA A 266 0.42 22.10 -11.56
N GLY A 267 -0.75 22.02 -10.92
CA GLY A 267 -2.06 22.09 -11.57
C GLY A 267 -2.39 20.93 -12.49
N ARG A 268 -1.75 19.77 -12.30
CA ARG A 268 -2.04 18.55 -13.07
C ARG A 268 -3.30 17.82 -12.59
N LEU A 269 -3.80 18.15 -11.40
CA LEU A 269 -4.95 17.52 -10.75
C LEU A 269 -6.07 18.56 -10.48
N PRO A 270 -6.74 19.08 -11.53
CA PRO A 270 -7.72 20.16 -11.41
C PRO A 270 -8.89 19.83 -10.48
N LYS A 271 -9.31 18.57 -10.36
CA LYS A 271 -10.41 18.17 -9.45
C LYS A 271 -10.00 18.22 -7.99
N TRP A 272 -8.71 18.12 -7.69
CA TRP A 272 -8.19 18.15 -6.32
C TRP A 272 -7.81 19.55 -5.87
N GLN A 273 -7.61 20.51 -6.78
CA GLN A 273 -7.21 21.88 -6.42
C GLN A 273 -8.20 22.57 -5.48
N ASN A 274 -9.50 22.36 -5.70
CA ASN A 274 -10.58 22.97 -4.91
C ASN A 274 -11.34 21.94 -4.07
N LEU A 275 -10.80 20.73 -3.91
CA LEU A 275 -11.43 19.69 -3.13
C LEU A 275 -11.11 19.92 -1.65
N GLU A 276 -12.13 20.06 -0.83
CA GLU A 276 -11.97 20.11 0.62
C GLU A 276 -11.80 18.70 1.21
N ALA A 277 -11.01 18.61 2.27
CA ALA A 277 -10.84 17.39 3.04
C ALA A 277 -12.18 17.00 3.69
N PRO A 278 -12.55 15.71 3.70
CA PRO A 278 -13.80 15.26 4.30
C PRO A 278 -13.81 15.46 5.81
N GLN A 279 -14.99 15.58 6.42
CA GLN A 279 -15.12 15.87 7.86
C GLN A 279 -14.38 14.86 8.77
N ILE A 280 -14.39 13.58 8.40
CA ILE A 280 -13.63 12.54 9.12
C ILE A 280 -12.14 12.87 9.23
N ALA A 281 -11.57 13.46 8.19
CA ALA A 281 -10.17 13.87 8.16
C ALA A 281 -9.95 15.11 9.04
N ILE A 282 -10.81 16.11 8.87
CA ILE A 282 -10.75 17.35 9.67
C ILE A 282 -10.80 17.02 11.16
N ASP A 283 -11.68 16.10 11.55
CA ASP A 283 -11.88 15.69 12.94
C ASP A 283 -10.73 14.85 13.49
N TYR A 284 -10.17 13.96 12.67
CA TYR A 284 -9.08 13.06 13.07
C TYR A 284 -7.75 13.81 13.20
N TRP A 285 -7.31 14.50 12.14
CA TRP A 285 -6.05 15.27 12.09
C TRP A 285 -6.16 16.67 12.71
N LYS A 286 -7.32 17.04 13.25
CA LYS A 286 -7.60 18.37 13.84
C LYS A 286 -7.21 19.51 12.91
N MET A 287 -7.59 19.40 11.64
CA MET A 287 -7.16 20.33 10.59
C MET A 287 -7.69 21.76 10.86
N PRO A 288 -6.80 22.77 10.94
CA PRO A 288 -7.20 24.13 11.28
C PRO A 288 -8.03 24.78 10.16
N GLU A 289 -8.87 25.74 10.51
CA GLU A 289 -9.66 26.51 9.54
C GLU A 289 -8.73 27.20 8.52
N GLY A 290 -9.15 27.22 7.24
CA GLY A 290 -8.35 27.74 6.14
C GLY A 290 -7.23 26.80 5.64
N ARG A 291 -6.98 25.66 6.29
CA ARG A 291 -6.02 24.62 5.84
C ARG A 291 -6.67 23.24 5.79
N ARG A 292 -7.71 23.14 4.97
CA ARG A 292 -8.57 21.95 4.83
C ARG A 292 -8.73 21.51 3.37
N SER A 293 -7.75 21.80 2.53
CA SER A 293 -7.75 21.32 1.15
C SER A 293 -7.28 19.87 1.05
N MET A 294 -7.53 19.23 -0.10
CA MET A 294 -6.98 17.92 -0.44
C MET A 294 -5.45 17.92 -0.38
N ARG A 295 -4.80 19.02 -0.75
CA ARG A 295 -3.35 19.17 -0.62
C ARG A 295 -2.91 19.07 0.84
N ASP A 296 -3.63 19.75 1.73
CA ASP A 296 -3.34 19.79 3.17
C ASP A 296 -3.54 18.41 3.80
N LEU A 297 -4.62 17.73 3.42
CA LEU A 297 -4.85 16.33 3.80
C LEU A 297 -3.68 15.42 3.41
N LEU A 298 -3.17 15.55 2.18
CA LEU A 298 -2.03 14.75 1.73
C LEU A 298 -0.73 15.08 2.48
N LEU A 299 -0.57 16.29 3.02
CA LEU A 299 0.55 16.61 3.90
C LEU A 299 0.48 15.82 5.22
N TYR A 300 -0.71 15.74 5.83
CA TYR A 300 -0.92 14.94 7.04
C TYR A 300 -0.68 13.45 6.80
N ILE A 301 -1.28 12.91 5.74
CA ILE A 301 -1.09 11.50 5.37
C ILE A 301 0.39 11.21 5.13
N ARG A 302 1.08 12.02 4.31
CA ARG A 302 2.54 11.87 4.07
C ARG A 302 3.35 11.93 5.36
N ALA A 303 2.96 12.79 6.30
CA ALA A 303 3.61 12.90 7.59
C ALA A 303 3.44 11.63 8.43
N ASP A 304 2.24 11.04 8.47
CA ASP A 304 2.00 9.75 9.11
C ASP A 304 2.86 8.65 8.49
N GLU A 305 2.90 8.53 7.16
CA GLU A 305 3.77 7.56 6.47
C GLU A 305 5.24 7.75 6.83
N SER A 306 5.68 9.00 6.94
CA SER A 306 7.06 9.31 7.30
C SER A 306 7.39 8.88 8.72
N LYS A 307 6.41 8.90 9.63
CA LYS A 307 6.52 8.41 11.00
C LYS A 307 6.47 6.88 11.04
N HIS A 308 5.55 6.24 10.34
CA HIS A 308 5.48 4.78 10.22
C HIS A 308 6.78 4.20 9.65
N ARG A 309 7.36 4.85 8.64
CA ARG A 309 8.70 4.56 8.09
C ARG A 309 9.76 4.57 9.17
N GLU A 310 9.85 5.66 9.93
CA GLU A 310 10.84 5.84 10.99
C GLU A 310 10.68 4.78 12.10
N VAL A 311 9.45 4.58 12.57
CA VAL A 311 9.11 3.63 13.64
C VAL A 311 9.46 2.21 13.23
N ASN A 312 9.00 1.76 12.06
CA ASN A 312 9.27 0.41 11.59
C ASN A 312 10.74 0.17 11.27
N HIS A 313 11.46 1.17 10.72
CA HIS A 313 12.91 1.02 10.56
C HIS A 313 13.64 0.90 11.91
N THR A 314 13.17 1.62 12.93
CA THR A 314 13.71 1.56 14.31
C THR A 314 13.39 0.22 14.97
N PHE A 315 12.15 -0.27 14.87
CA PHE A 315 11.74 -1.58 15.36
C PHE A 315 12.51 -2.73 14.70
N GLY A 316 12.91 -2.55 13.43
CA GLY A 316 13.83 -3.47 12.75
C GLY A 316 15.26 -3.48 13.31
N ASN A 317 15.64 -2.53 14.18
CA ASN A 317 16.96 -2.45 14.81
C ASN A 317 16.99 -2.99 16.25
N LEU A 318 15.85 -2.96 16.94
CA LEU A 318 15.74 -3.34 18.36
C LEU A 318 15.65 -4.86 18.58
N ASP A 319 16.00 -5.28 19.79
CA ASP A 319 15.66 -6.61 20.31
C ASP A 319 14.23 -6.61 20.85
N GLN A 320 13.36 -7.31 20.14
CA GLN A 320 11.93 -7.39 20.45
C GLN A 320 11.58 -8.02 21.80
N LYS A 321 12.52 -8.73 22.44
CA LYS A 321 12.31 -9.40 23.73
C LYS A 321 12.72 -8.52 24.90
N GLU A 322 13.80 -7.78 24.74
CA GLU A 322 14.46 -7.07 25.83
C GLU A 322 14.23 -5.56 25.77
N ASP A 323 14.19 -4.97 24.57
CA ASP A 323 14.16 -3.52 24.42
C ASP A 323 12.73 -2.96 24.57
N PRO A 324 12.54 -1.88 25.33
CA PRO A 324 11.26 -1.17 25.39
C PRO A 324 10.98 -0.45 24.08
N ASN A 325 9.70 -0.16 23.81
CA ASN A 325 9.33 0.69 22.69
C ASN A 325 9.78 2.14 22.96
N PRO A 326 10.74 2.68 22.19
CA PRO A 326 11.32 3.99 22.46
C PRO A 326 10.35 5.17 22.24
N TYR A 327 9.29 4.98 21.46
CA TYR A 327 8.34 6.05 21.11
C TYR A 327 7.29 6.34 22.19
N VAL A 328 7.21 5.46 23.19
CA VAL A 328 6.28 5.58 24.34
C VAL A 328 7.03 5.45 25.67
N SER A 329 8.36 5.58 25.64
CA SER A 329 9.22 5.52 26.82
C SER A 329 9.57 6.94 27.30
N GLU A 330 9.76 7.08 28.60
CA GLU A 330 10.31 8.30 29.21
C GLU A 330 11.85 8.24 29.18
N TYR A 331 12.48 9.32 28.72
CA TYR A 331 13.94 9.42 28.67
C TYR A 331 14.47 10.15 29.92
N LYS A 332 15.71 9.83 30.31
CA LYS A 332 16.34 10.46 31.48
C LYS A 332 16.82 11.89 31.22
N ASP A 333 17.03 12.22 29.95
CA ASP A 333 17.63 13.47 29.51
C ASP A 333 16.84 14.01 28.31
N ASP A 334 15.79 14.77 28.60
CA ASP A 334 14.90 15.35 27.58
C ASP A 334 15.58 16.39 26.69
N SER A 335 16.80 16.85 27.06
CA SER A 335 17.56 17.80 26.25
C SER A 335 18.18 17.18 25.00
N LYS A 336 18.33 15.84 24.99
CA LYS A 336 18.89 15.11 23.86
C LYS A 336 17.78 14.68 22.90
N PRO A 337 18.01 14.79 21.58
CA PRO A 337 17.06 14.26 20.60
C PRO A 337 16.84 12.77 20.83
N HIS A 338 15.57 12.37 20.95
CA HIS A 338 15.16 10.98 21.17
C HIS A 338 13.89 10.67 20.36
N PRO A 339 13.59 9.38 20.13
CA PRO A 339 12.35 8.96 19.48
C PRO A 339 11.10 9.50 20.18
N CYS A 340 10.24 10.18 19.43
CA CYS A 340 8.99 10.75 19.92
C CYS A 340 7.84 10.43 18.94
N LYS A 341 6.59 10.50 19.45
CA LYS A 341 5.39 10.30 18.63
C LYS A 341 5.20 11.38 17.57
N ASP A 342 5.59 12.62 17.86
CA ASP A 342 5.51 13.74 16.92
C ASP A 342 6.68 13.77 15.91
N LEU A 343 6.79 14.81 15.10
CA LEU A 343 7.83 14.95 14.08
C LEU A 343 9.06 15.76 14.54
N LEU A 344 9.19 16.09 15.84
CA LEU A 344 10.21 17.02 16.32
C LEU A 344 11.66 16.53 16.10
N HIS A 345 11.90 15.25 16.35
CA HIS A 345 13.22 14.63 16.24
C HIS A 345 13.27 13.53 15.17
N GLN A 346 12.54 13.72 14.06
CA GLN A 346 12.41 12.68 13.05
C GLN A 346 13.77 12.21 12.49
N LYS A 347 14.00 10.89 12.51
CA LYS A 347 15.06 10.22 11.75
C LYS A 347 14.47 9.39 10.60
N PRO A 348 14.47 9.90 9.36
CA PRO A 348 13.85 9.22 8.21
C PRO A 348 14.31 7.78 7.93
N THR A 349 15.55 7.44 8.31
CA THR A 349 16.13 6.09 8.14
C THR A 349 15.94 5.18 9.36
N GLY A 350 15.16 5.62 10.35
CA GLY A 350 15.05 4.99 11.67
C GLY A 350 16.24 5.29 12.58
N TRP A 351 16.02 5.12 13.88
CA TRP A 351 17.03 5.22 14.92
C TRP A 351 17.80 3.91 15.04
N GLU A 352 19.11 4.02 15.24
CA GLU A 352 19.93 2.85 15.55
C GLU A 352 19.72 2.45 17.01
N ARG A 353 19.85 1.15 17.32
CA ARG A 353 19.67 0.65 18.69
C ARG A 353 20.61 1.33 19.69
N SER A 354 21.84 1.62 19.26
CA SER A 354 22.86 2.34 20.06
C SER A 354 22.52 3.79 20.36
N ASP A 355 21.59 4.39 19.61
CA ASP A 355 21.12 5.75 19.85
C ASP A 355 20.02 5.79 20.92
N ILE A 356 19.49 4.63 21.33
CA ILE A 356 18.31 4.48 22.17
C ILE A 356 18.64 3.80 23.51
N ILE A 357 19.37 2.67 23.47
CA ILE A 357 19.60 1.77 24.61
C ILE A 357 21.02 1.89 25.15
#